data_AF-A0A4S4KCJ8-F1
#
_entry.id   AF-A0A4S4KCJ8-F1
#
_cell.length_a   1.000
_cell.length_b   1.000
_cell.length_c   1.000
_cell.angle_alpha   90.00
_cell.angle_beta   90.00
_cell.angle_gamma   90.00
#
_symmetry.space_group_name_H-M   'P 1'
#
loop_
_entity.id
_entity.type
_entity.pdbx_description
1 polymer ?
#
loop_
_entity_poly.entity_id
_entity_poly.type
_entity_poly.pdbx_seq_one_letter_code
_entity_poly.pdbx_strand_id
1 'polypeptide(L)'
;MSEPVESQTKLPEIFKAAYSPDDAAAEPKSITLWGVTIDPKHPAQDARVSVILMKFLRARELKVSEAQTMLTATLRWRDEMKIDEILAEVFPDKIFGGVGRNFGHDKEGRPVTYNIYGGDNDVKAVFGDVQRFIRWRIALMENSIKLLDFETIDQMLQIHDYEGVSMTSRDANQKAAASEATSIFQNHYPEFLARKFFINVPTLLTWMFWFFKSILSAKTFAKMSVGDVNEDLQALALDRVLHGQTVIGKTSRTSQIDELKFSDNDLIVVGTLEYGQYGVIDVVTCKLDGKVYARKSIEKRFALKVQDSPTHVSLVMEYAEGGTLWDVLESSPHDGRILERDILWWAPQIVSAIQWCHSQGFVHRDIKPHNFVLNASSRILLIDFGSAAPLLSVSSDGSQQVPKRHCLVPCGTCDYISPEILRCHEEALVALEMSDSPQDLSNISDYVPGGYGRETDWWSCGAMLYEMAYGATPFFASDIRQTYLKIMDHQDLVRRLLTTSELRLGRESVQDIMDHPFFEGIDWDTLLESLKSTFLNSPTRQ
;
A
#
# COMPACT_ATOMS: atom_id res chain seq x y z
N MET A 1 7.84 -22.50 -22.56
CA MET A 1 7.83 -23.88 -22.00
C MET A 1 9.19 -24.59 -22.03
N SER A 2 10.30 -23.91 -22.39
CA SER A 2 11.65 -24.51 -22.50
C SER A 2 12.54 -24.39 -21.25
N GLU A 3 12.22 -23.52 -20.30
CA GLU A 3 13.10 -23.18 -19.15
C GLU A 3 13.27 -24.27 -18.06
N PRO A 4 12.28 -25.13 -17.74
CA PRO A 4 12.46 -26.17 -16.71
C PRO A 4 13.54 -27.20 -17.09
N VAL A 5 13.70 -27.46 -18.38
CA VAL A 5 14.65 -28.44 -18.92
C VAL A 5 16.09 -27.95 -18.77
N GLU A 6 16.33 -26.64 -18.90
CA GLU A 6 17.67 -26.05 -18.81
C GLU A 6 18.20 -25.95 -17.38
N SER A 7 17.31 -25.89 -16.38
CA SER A 7 17.72 -25.94 -14.97
C SER A 7 18.10 -27.35 -14.50
N GLN A 8 17.44 -28.38 -15.02
CA GLN A 8 17.72 -29.78 -14.71
C GLN A 8 19.07 -30.25 -15.27
N THR A 9 19.46 -29.78 -16.46
CA THR A 9 20.73 -30.17 -17.10
C THR A 9 21.97 -29.65 -16.37
N LYS A 10 21.83 -28.61 -15.55
CA LYS A 10 22.92 -27.99 -14.78
C LYS A 10 23.02 -28.46 -13.33
N LEU A 11 22.14 -29.37 -12.87
CA LEU A 11 22.18 -29.87 -11.49
C LEU A 11 23.50 -30.55 -11.10
N PRO A 12 24.17 -31.35 -11.96
CA PRO A 12 25.49 -31.90 -11.64
C PRO A 12 26.51 -30.80 -11.32
N GLU A 13 26.50 -29.69 -12.06
CA GLU A 13 27.42 -28.56 -11.87
C GLU A 13 27.11 -27.80 -10.59
N ILE A 14 25.82 -27.55 -10.30
CA ILE A 14 25.36 -26.90 -9.07
C ILE A 14 25.77 -27.69 -7.84
N PHE A 15 25.57 -29.00 -7.84
CA PHE A 15 25.90 -29.87 -6.70
C PHE A 15 27.40 -29.97 -6.49
N LYS A 16 28.17 -30.05 -7.59
CA LYS A 16 29.62 -30.01 -7.53
C LYS A 16 30.12 -28.68 -6.99
N ALA A 17 29.58 -27.57 -7.46
CA ALA A 17 29.89 -26.25 -6.90
C ALA A 17 29.56 -26.19 -5.41
N ALA A 18 28.43 -26.75 -4.98
CA ALA A 18 28.05 -26.75 -3.57
C ALA A 18 29.01 -27.54 -2.68
N TYR A 19 29.30 -28.80 -3.01
CA TYR A 19 29.97 -29.73 -2.09
C TYR A 19 31.42 -30.06 -2.43
N SER A 20 31.87 -29.76 -3.64
CA SER A 20 33.21 -30.14 -4.13
C SER A 20 33.74 -29.12 -5.14
N PRO A 21 33.82 -27.82 -4.78
CA PRO A 21 34.21 -26.76 -5.71
C PRO A 21 35.64 -26.94 -6.26
N ASP A 22 36.53 -27.57 -5.48
CA ASP A 22 37.96 -27.71 -5.80
C ASP A 22 38.33 -29.12 -6.32
N ASP A 23 37.39 -30.07 -6.35
CA ASP A 23 37.64 -31.44 -6.79
C ASP A 23 36.93 -31.70 -8.13
N ALA A 24 37.72 -31.65 -9.21
CA ALA A 24 37.23 -31.88 -10.56
C ALA A 24 36.75 -33.31 -10.81
N ALA A 25 37.15 -34.29 -9.99
CA ALA A 25 36.80 -35.70 -10.13
C ALA A 25 35.66 -36.15 -9.20
N ALA A 26 35.24 -35.32 -8.23
CA ALA A 26 34.15 -35.63 -7.34
C ALA A 26 32.81 -35.75 -8.08
N GLU A 27 32.15 -36.91 -7.93
CA GLU A 27 30.82 -37.12 -8.47
C GLU A 27 29.75 -36.50 -7.56
N PRO A 28 28.78 -35.75 -8.12
CA PRO A 28 27.72 -35.15 -7.33
C PRO A 28 26.80 -36.25 -6.77
N LYS A 29 26.61 -36.24 -5.45
CA LYS A 29 25.78 -37.22 -4.73
C LYS A 29 24.33 -36.78 -4.68
N SER A 30 23.41 -37.74 -4.66
CA SER A 30 22.01 -37.47 -4.39
C SER A 30 21.82 -36.94 -2.98
N ILE A 31 20.92 -35.98 -2.80
CA ILE A 31 20.57 -35.41 -1.50
C ILE A 31 19.06 -35.42 -1.33
N THR A 32 18.58 -35.41 -0.09
CA THR A 32 17.16 -35.22 0.21
C THR A 32 16.93 -33.80 0.68
N LEU A 33 16.14 -33.03 -0.09
CA LEU A 33 15.66 -31.71 0.31
C LEU A 33 14.17 -31.80 0.62
N TRP A 34 13.80 -31.48 1.86
CA TRP A 34 12.42 -31.43 2.31
C TRP A 34 11.60 -32.69 1.99
N GLY A 35 12.22 -33.87 2.09
CA GLY A 35 11.58 -35.16 1.81
C GLY A 35 11.60 -35.62 0.35
N VAL A 36 12.17 -34.82 -0.56
CA VAL A 36 12.36 -35.18 -1.97
C VAL A 36 13.82 -35.46 -2.25
N THR A 37 14.13 -36.66 -2.74
CA THR A 37 15.48 -37.03 -3.14
C THR A 37 15.79 -36.50 -4.53
N ILE A 38 16.80 -35.64 -4.62
CA ILE A 38 17.28 -35.07 -5.87
C ILE A 38 18.51 -35.86 -6.30
N ASP A 39 18.38 -36.67 -7.36
CA ASP A 39 19.51 -37.22 -8.09
C ASP A 39 19.98 -36.20 -9.14
N PRO A 40 21.15 -35.57 -8.98
CA PRO A 40 21.65 -34.59 -9.94
C PRO A 40 21.91 -35.20 -11.33
N LYS A 41 22.13 -36.52 -11.43
CA LYS A 41 22.35 -37.22 -12.70
C LYS A 41 21.02 -37.57 -13.40
N HIS A 42 19.95 -37.80 -12.64
CA HIS A 42 18.65 -38.21 -13.16
C HIS A 42 17.47 -37.46 -12.51
N PRO A 43 17.43 -36.12 -12.59
CA PRO A 43 16.47 -35.30 -11.85
C PRO A 43 15.01 -35.48 -12.30
N ALA A 44 14.78 -36.07 -13.48
CA ALA A 44 13.45 -36.32 -14.03
C ALA A 44 12.77 -37.59 -13.47
N GLN A 45 13.45 -38.38 -12.63
CA GLN A 45 12.86 -39.60 -12.05
C GLN A 45 11.76 -39.32 -11.03
N ASP A 46 11.79 -38.16 -10.37
CA ASP A 46 10.78 -37.72 -9.42
C ASP A 46 10.25 -36.35 -9.84
N ALA A 47 8.97 -36.29 -10.22
CA ALA A 47 8.32 -35.07 -10.70
C ALA A 47 8.35 -33.94 -9.65
N ARG A 48 8.41 -34.27 -8.35
CA ARG A 48 8.47 -33.30 -7.25
C ARG A 48 9.77 -32.50 -7.25
N VAL A 49 10.85 -33.05 -7.83
CA VAL A 49 12.11 -32.33 -8.05
C VAL A 49 11.86 -31.08 -8.88
N SER A 50 11.04 -31.19 -9.94
CA SER A 50 10.69 -30.04 -10.78
C SER A 50 9.92 -28.97 -10.00
N VAL A 51 9.03 -29.38 -9.08
CA VAL A 51 8.29 -28.46 -8.22
C VAL A 51 9.24 -27.68 -7.31
N ILE A 52 10.22 -28.36 -6.70
CA ILE A 52 11.24 -27.71 -5.86
C ILE A 52 12.09 -26.74 -6.67
N LEU A 53 12.60 -27.14 -7.83
CA LEU A 53 13.42 -26.27 -8.70
C LEU A 53 12.63 -25.03 -9.16
N MET A 54 11.35 -25.21 -9.48
CA MET A 54 10.46 -24.11 -9.84
C MET A 54 10.29 -23.10 -8.71
N LYS A 55 10.36 -23.51 -7.44
CA LYS A 55 10.32 -22.56 -6.31
C LYS A 55 11.53 -21.65 -6.29
N PHE A 56 12.73 -22.17 -6.54
CA PHE A 56 13.95 -21.36 -6.66
C PHE A 56 13.87 -20.40 -7.84
N LEU A 57 13.40 -20.87 -9.00
CA LEU A 57 13.17 -20.02 -10.17
C LEU A 57 12.19 -18.90 -9.85
N ARG A 58 11.03 -19.21 -9.26
CA ARG A 58 10.03 -18.19 -8.94
C ARG A 58 10.47 -17.23 -7.84
N ALA A 59 11.34 -17.65 -6.92
CA ALA A 59 11.95 -16.78 -5.91
C ALA A 59 12.93 -15.75 -6.51
N ARG A 60 13.44 -16.02 -7.73
CA ARG A 60 14.36 -15.16 -8.49
C ARG A 60 13.77 -14.72 -9.83
N GLU A 61 12.46 -14.52 -9.88
CA GLU A 61 11.75 -13.96 -11.05
C GLU A 61 12.02 -14.72 -12.36
N LEU A 62 12.15 -16.05 -12.27
CA LEU A 62 12.45 -16.97 -13.37
C LEU A 62 13.85 -16.79 -13.99
N LYS A 63 14.73 -16.01 -13.36
CA LYS A 63 16.12 -15.87 -13.79
C LYS A 63 16.92 -17.11 -13.40
N VAL A 64 17.23 -17.94 -14.39
CA VAL A 64 17.93 -19.23 -14.20
C VAL A 64 19.25 -19.06 -13.45
N SER A 65 20.11 -18.11 -13.84
CA SER A 65 21.42 -17.93 -13.19
C SER A 65 21.31 -17.54 -11.72
N GLU A 66 20.37 -16.66 -11.35
CA GLU A 66 20.18 -16.23 -9.97
C GLU A 66 19.58 -17.36 -9.11
N ALA A 67 18.66 -18.15 -9.69
CA ALA A 67 18.10 -19.33 -9.04
C ALA A 67 19.16 -20.42 -8.79
N GLN A 68 20.09 -20.61 -9.72
CA GLN A 68 21.23 -21.54 -9.56
C GLN A 68 22.17 -21.10 -8.43
N THR A 69 22.49 -19.81 -8.36
CA THR A 69 23.28 -19.23 -7.27
C THR A 69 22.58 -19.44 -5.93
N MET A 70 21.27 -19.18 -5.85
CA MET A 70 20.49 -19.38 -4.62
C MET A 70 20.45 -20.86 -4.21
N LEU A 71 20.23 -21.78 -5.16
CA LEU A 71 20.23 -23.21 -4.88
C LEU A 71 21.60 -23.66 -4.37
N THR A 72 22.69 -23.29 -5.05
CA THR A 72 24.07 -23.61 -4.64
C THR A 72 24.35 -23.11 -3.21
N ALA A 73 24.02 -21.85 -2.92
CA ALA A 73 24.20 -21.25 -1.60
C ALA A 73 23.36 -21.96 -0.54
N THR A 74 22.14 -22.37 -0.87
CA THR A 74 21.25 -23.12 0.03
C THR A 74 21.84 -24.49 0.37
N LEU A 75 22.35 -25.22 -0.62
CA LEU A 75 22.96 -26.53 -0.39
C LEU A 75 24.15 -26.48 0.56
N ARG A 76 25.04 -25.49 0.37
CA ARG A 76 26.18 -25.23 1.26
C ARG A 76 25.73 -24.86 2.66
N TRP A 77 24.84 -23.87 2.76
CA TRP A 77 24.32 -23.38 4.03
C TRP A 77 23.66 -24.49 4.86
N ARG A 78 22.92 -25.41 4.23
CA ARG A 78 22.29 -26.53 4.93
C ARG A 78 23.30 -27.48 5.56
N ASP A 79 24.42 -27.72 4.87
CA ASP A 79 25.52 -28.56 5.40
C ASP A 79 26.26 -27.84 6.53
N GLU A 80 26.60 -26.57 6.33
CA GLU A 80 27.25 -25.71 7.32
C GLU A 80 26.43 -25.59 8.63
N MET A 81 25.12 -25.39 8.52
CA MET A 81 24.22 -25.27 9.67
C MET A 81 23.84 -26.61 10.29
N LYS A 82 24.18 -27.73 9.63
CA LYS A 82 23.83 -29.09 10.04
C LYS A 82 22.34 -29.23 10.31
N ILE A 83 21.52 -28.96 9.29
CA ILE A 83 20.05 -28.91 9.42
C ILE A 83 19.48 -30.22 9.98
N ASP A 84 20.05 -31.38 9.63
CA ASP A 84 19.60 -32.66 10.16
C ASP A 84 19.84 -32.78 11.68
N GLU A 85 20.92 -32.19 12.19
CA GLU A 85 21.16 -32.09 13.64
C GLU A 85 20.14 -31.15 14.29
N ILE A 86 19.88 -29.97 13.68
CA ILE A 86 18.84 -29.02 14.15
C ILE A 86 17.46 -29.69 14.24
N LEU A 87 17.11 -30.51 13.25
CA LEU A 87 15.84 -31.23 13.21
C LEU A 87 15.72 -32.31 14.29
N ALA A 88 16.85 -32.83 14.78
CA ALA A 88 16.90 -33.79 15.87
C ALA A 88 17.02 -33.13 17.26
N GLU A 89 17.27 -31.81 17.32
CA GLU A 89 17.39 -31.07 18.58
C GLU A 89 16.05 -30.98 19.32
N VAL A 90 16.13 -31.08 20.65
CA VAL A 90 15.00 -30.88 21.54
C VAL A 90 15.09 -29.48 22.14
N PHE A 91 14.12 -28.63 21.77
CA PHE A 91 14.03 -27.28 22.28
C PHE A 91 13.19 -27.23 23.56
N PRO A 92 13.56 -26.45 24.58
CA PRO A 92 12.81 -26.38 25.83
C PRO A 92 11.38 -25.88 25.61
N ASP A 93 10.39 -26.74 25.87
CA ASP A 93 8.96 -26.44 25.66
C ASP A 93 8.49 -25.23 26.48
N LYS A 94 9.02 -25.05 27.70
CA LYS A 94 8.76 -23.87 28.54
C LYS A 94 9.20 -22.54 27.91
N ILE A 95 10.14 -22.57 26.97
CA ILE A 95 10.65 -21.37 26.29
C ILE A 95 10.01 -21.24 24.91
N PHE A 96 9.92 -22.34 24.17
CA PHE A 96 9.57 -22.33 22.75
C PHE A 96 8.17 -22.85 22.41
N GLY A 97 7.53 -23.60 23.31
CA GLY A 97 6.21 -24.20 23.06
C GLY A 97 5.09 -23.17 22.89
N GLY A 98 5.26 -21.97 23.46
CA GLY A 98 4.32 -20.85 23.35
C GLY A 98 4.63 -19.84 22.24
N VAL A 99 5.80 -19.90 21.58
CA VAL A 99 6.23 -18.90 20.58
C VAL A 99 6.09 -19.35 19.13
N GLY A 100 5.84 -20.62 18.86
CA GLY A 100 5.52 -21.07 17.51
C GLY A 100 5.16 -22.53 17.41
N ARG A 101 4.19 -22.85 16.55
CA ARG A 101 3.64 -24.21 16.41
C ARG A 101 2.98 -24.42 15.06
N ASN A 102 2.93 -25.67 14.62
CA ASN A 102 2.08 -26.10 13.50
C ASN A 102 0.68 -26.40 14.04
N PHE A 103 -0.34 -25.79 13.45
CA PHE A 103 -1.71 -25.74 13.99
C PHE A 103 -2.73 -26.54 13.18
N GLY A 104 -2.32 -27.17 12.08
CA GLY A 104 -3.19 -27.99 11.24
C GLY A 104 -3.13 -27.55 9.77
N HIS A 105 -4.27 -27.62 9.08
CA HIS A 105 -4.38 -27.29 7.65
C HIS A 105 -5.51 -26.29 7.39
N ASP A 106 -5.38 -25.49 6.33
CA ASP A 106 -6.45 -24.64 5.81
C ASP A 106 -7.51 -25.45 5.02
N LYS A 107 -8.51 -24.77 4.46
CA LYS A 107 -9.59 -25.39 3.68
C LYS A 107 -9.12 -26.04 2.37
N GLU A 108 -7.95 -25.66 1.87
CA GLU A 108 -7.34 -26.23 0.68
C GLU A 108 -6.30 -27.31 1.04
N GLY A 109 -6.17 -27.67 2.32
CA GLY A 109 -5.23 -28.69 2.78
C GLY A 109 -3.81 -28.17 3.01
N ARG A 110 -3.58 -26.84 3.01
CA ARG A 110 -2.25 -26.26 3.22
C ARG A 110 -1.89 -26.21 4.70
N PRO A 111 -0.69 -26.64 5.11
CA PRO A 111 -0.25 -26.53 6.50
C PRO A 111 -0.27 -25.09 7.00
N VAL A 112 -0.70 -24.91 8.26
CA VAL A 112 -0.77 -23.61 8.94
C VAL A 112 0.23 -23.57 10.10
N THR A 113 1.14 -22.59 10.08
CA THR A 113 2.16 -22.38 11.11
C THR A 113 1.96 -21.06 11.82
N TYR A 114 1.89 -21.09 13.15
CA TYR A 114 1.83 -19.91 14.00
C TYR A 114 3.23 -19.49 14.47
N ASN A 115 3.43 -18.18 14.51
CA ASN A 115 4.58 -17.47 15.06
C ASN A 115 4.02 -16.47 16.06
N ILE A 116 4.18 -16.72 17.35
CA ILE A 116 3.55 -15.96 18.43
C ILE A 116 4.65 -15.11 19.09
N TYR A 117 4.45 -13.80 19.10
CA TYR A 117 5.46 -12.83 19.49
C TYR A 117 5.24 -12.24 20.90
N GLY A 118 4.05 -12.41 21.49
CA GLY A 118 3.70 -11.87 22.82
C GLY A 118 3.01 -12.88 23.74
N GLY A 119 2.25 -12.40 24.73
CA GLY A 119 1.55 -13.21 25.74
C GLY A 119 2.40 -13.52 26.97
N ASP A 120 2.13 -14.65 27.64
CA ASP A 120 2.89 -15.14 28.81
C ASP A 120 4.31 -15.65 28.48
N ASN A 121 4.74 -15.50 27.22
CA ASN A 121 6.05 -15.95 26.76
C ASN A 121 7.17 -15.09 27.37
N ASP A 122 8.16 -15.73 27.99
CA ASP A 122 9.35 -15.06 28.49
C ASP A 122 10.27 -14.66 27.32
N VAL A 123 10.02 -13.47 26.78
CA VAL A 123 10.76 -12.88 25.66
C VAL A 123 12.27 -12.84 25.95
N LYS A 124 12.68 -12.59 27.20
CA LYS A 124 14.10 -12.58 27.58
C LYS A 124 14.70 -13.99 27.56
N ALA A 125 13.95 -15.02 27.95
CA ALA A 125 14.42 -16.40 27.84
C ALA A 125 14.49 -16.90 26.38
N VAL A 126 13.56 -16.44 25.53
CA VAL A 126 13.50 -16.79 24.10
C VAL A 126 14.70 -16.19 23.35
N PHE A 127 14.97 -14.90 23.54
CA PHE A 127 16.03 -14.18 22.83
C PHE A 127 17.34 -14.05 23.62
N GLY A 128 17.40 -14.55 24.85
CA GLY A 128 18.62 -14.54 25.67
C GLY A 128 19.79 -15.32 25.06
N ASP A 129 19.49 -16.24 24.15
CA ASP A 129 20.44 -16.95 23.31
C ASP A 129 19.97 -16.90 21.85
N VAL A 130 20.55 -15.97 21.09
CA VAL A 130 20.19 -15.70 19.69
C VAL A 130 20.38 -16.96 18.83
N GLN A 131 21.48 -17.69 19.02
CA GLN A 131 21.78 -18.85 18.18
C GLN A 131 20.83 -20.02 18.47
N ARG A 132 20.47 -20.23 19.74
CA ARG A 132 19.42 -21.20 20.09
C ARG A 132 18.07 -20.83 19.49
N PHE A 133 17.71 -19.54 19.49
CA PHE A 133 16.50 -19.06 18.82
C PHE A 133 16.54 -19.31 17.31
N ILE A 134 17.65 -19.00 16.64
CA ILE A 134 17.80 -19.22 15.18
C ILE A 134 17.66 -20.70 14.84
N ARG A 135 18.32 -21.60 15.58
CA ARG A 135 18.19 -23.06 15.41
C ARG A 135 16.74 -23.52 15.60
N TRP A 136 16.08 -23.04 16.65
CA TRP A 136 14.65 -23.34 16.86
C TRP A 136 13.76 -22.84 15.71
N ARG A 137 13.97 -21.61 15.23
CA ARG A 137 13.20 -21.04 14.11
C ARG A 137 13.39 -21.82 12.82
N ILE A 138 14.61 -22.25 12.55
CA ILE A 138 14.93 -23.14 11.43
C ILE A 138 14.20 -24.47 11.58
N ALA A 139 14.25 -25.10 12.77
CA ALA A 139 13.56 -26.35 13.04
C ALA A 139 12.04 -26.24 12.82
N LEU A 140 11.41 -25.16 13.31
CA LEU A 140 9.99 -24.90 13.09
C LEU A 140 9.66 -24.75 11.60
N MET A 141 10.45 -23.98 10.84
CA MET A 141 10.25 -23.80 9.40
C MET A 141 10.41 -25.13 8.65
N GLU A 142 11.50 -25.86 8.88
CA GLU A 142 11.76 -27.16 8.21
C GLU A 142 10.68 -28.19 8.53
N ASN A 143 10.24 -28.27 9.80
CA ASN A 143 9.14 -29.17 10.18
C ASN A 143 7.80 -28.76 9.57
N SER A 144 7.60 -27.48 9.27
CA SER A 144 6.41 -27.00 8.56
C SER A 144 6.45 -27.37 7.08
N ILE A 145 7.62 -27.22 6.44
CA ILE A 145 7.80 -27.56 5.02
C ILE A 145 7.70 -29.07 4.79
N LYS A 146 8.11 -29.91 5.76
CA LYS A 146 7.92 -31.37 5.71
C LYS A 146 6.45 -31.82 5.63
N LEU A 147 5.50 -30.94 5.95
CA LEU A 147 4.07 -31.23 5.81
C LEU A 147 3.58 -31.04 4.36
N LEU A 148 4.42 -30.52 3.46
CA LEU A 148 4.12 -30.38 2.04
C LEU A 148 4.43 -31.68 1.30
N ASP A 149 3.52 -32.12 0.43
CA ASP A 149 3.71 -33.33 -0.38
C ASP A 149 4.44 -33.05 -1.71
N PHE A 150 4.49 -31.77 -2.14
CA PHE A 150 5.00 -31.32 -3.44
C PHE A 150 4.31 -31.97 -4.66
N GLU A 151 3.15 -32.55 -4.47
CA GLU A 151 2.29 -33.14 -5.51
C GLU A 151 0.99 -32.35 -5.66
N THR A 152 0.28 -32.16 -4.55
CA THR A 152 -0.99 -31.44 -4.48
C THR A 152 -0.89 -30.16 -3.67
N ILE A 153 -0.04 -30.16 -2.64
CA ILE A 153 0.19 -29.07 -1.70
C ILE A 153 1.69 -28.79 -1.63
N ASP A 154 2.09 -27.67 -2.23
CA ASP A 154 3.48 -27.22 -2.28
C ASP A 154 3.71 -25.89 -1.54
N GLN A 155 2.68 -25.34 -0.88
CA GLN A 155 2.74 -24.08 -0.15
C GLN A 155 2.03 -24.16 1.20
N MET A 156 2.49 -23.34 2.16
CA MET A 156 1.99 -23.25 3.53
C MET A 156 1.46 -21.84 3.86
N LEU A 157 0.64 -21.76 4.90
CA LEU A 157 0.21 -20.51 5.53
C LEU A 157 1.05 -20.22 6.76
N GLN A 158 1.37 -18.94 6.96
CA GLN A 158 1.99 -18.47 8.19
C GLN A 158 1.11 -17.44 8.87
N ILE A 159 0.93 -17.59 10.18
CA ILE A 159 0.22 -16.64 11.03
C ILE A 159 1.25 -16.05 11.99
N HIS A 160 1.29 -14.73 12.07
CA HIS A 160 2.16 -13.95 12.94
C HIS A 160 1.28 -13.24 13.94
N ASP A 161 1.30 -13.71 15.18
CA ASP A 161 0.43 -13.27 16.25
C ASP A 161 1.18 -12.35 17.20
N TYR A 162 0.70 -11.12 17.33
CA TYR A 162 1.30 -10.09 18.17
C TYR A 162 0.49 -9.82 19.45
N GLU A 163 -0.44 -10.71 19.81
CA GLU A 163 -1.21 -10.60 21.04
C GLU A 163 -0.28 -10.53 22.26
N GLY A 164 -0.51 -9.54 23.12
CA GLY A 164 0.29 -9.34 24.33
C GLY A 164 1.75 -8.91 24.09
N VAL A 165 2.12 -8.47 22.89
CA VAL A 165 3.45 -7.88 22.65
C VAL A 165 3.57 -6.56 23.40
N SER A 166 4.41 -6.53 24.43
CA SER A 166 4.70 -5.32 25.23
C SER A 166 5.54 -4.31 24.45
N MET A 167 5.29 -3.03 24.73
CA MET A 167 5.90 -1.86 24.11
C MET A 167 7.35 -1.56 24.57
N THR A 168 8.01 -2.44 25.32
CA THR A 168 9.42 -2.19 25.69
C THR A 168 10.34 -2.31 24.49
N SER A 169 11.39 -1.47 24.42
CA SER A 169 12.39 -1.54 23.35
C SER A 169 12.94 -2.96 23.21
N ARG A 170 13.04 -3.43 21.96
CA ARG A 170 13.68 -4.71 21.67
C ARG A 170 15.15 -4.61 22.07
N ASP A 171 15.59 -5.54 22.91
CA ASP A 171 17.00 -5.62 23.28
C ASP A 171 17.87 -5.98 22.04
N ALA A 172 19.19 -5.80 22.17
CA ALA A 172 20.14 -6.05 21.08
C ALA A 172 20.04 -7.48 20.52
N ASN A 173 19.72 -8.46 21.38
CA ASN A 173 19.61 -9.85 20.97
C ASN A 173 18.35 -10.10 20.13
N GLN A 174 17.22 -9.48 20.48
CA GLN A 174 15.99 -9.52 19.67
C GLN A 174 16.20 -8.91 18.28
N LYS A 175 16.91 -7.78 18.19
CA LYS A 175 17.25 -7.13 16.91
C LYS A 175 18.16 -8.03 16.06
N ALA A 176 19.20 -8.62 16.66
CA ALA A 176 20.11 -9.55 15.99
C ALA A 176 19.37 -10.80 15.48
N ALA A 177 18.56 -11.42 16.33
CA ALA A 177 17.75 -12.60 16.00
C ALA A 177 16.78 -12.34 14.84
N ALA A 178 16.11 -11.18 14.82
CA ALA A 178 15.19 -10.82 13.75
C ALA A 178 15.91 -10.59 12.41
N SER A 179 17.05 -9.88 12.43
CA SER A 179 17.88 -9.63 11.26
C SER A 179 18.44 -10.92 10.66
N GLU A 180 19.03 -11.77 11.51
CA GLU A 180 19.62 -13.04 11.10
C GLU A 180 18.56 -14.01 10.55
N ALA A 181 17.42 -14.15 11.24
CA ALA A 181 16.32 -14.98 10.75
C ALA A 181 15.78 -14.49 9.39
N THR A 182 15.67 -13.16 9.20
CA THR A 182 15.22 -12.57 7.93
C THR A 182 16.19 -12.89 6.80
N SER A 183 17.49 -12.69 7.03
CA SER A 183 18.54 -13.02 6.06
C SER A 183 18.51 -14.50 5.68
N ILE A 184 18.42 -15.40 6.66
CA ILE A 184 18.35 -16.85 6.43
C ILE A 184 17.13 -17.21 5.56
N PHE A 185 15.93 -16.75 5.94
CA PHE A 185 14.71 -17.10 5.21
C PHE A 185 14.66 -16.49 3.80
N GLN A 186 15.19 -15.29 3.59
CA GLN A 186 15.25 -14.67 2.27
C GLN A 186 16.24 -15.35 1.31
N ASN A 187 17.34 -15.88 1.85
CA ASN A 187 18.43 -16.42 1.04
C ASN A 187 18.34 -17.93 0.81
N HIS A 188 17.70 -18.69 1.71
CA HIS A 188 17.75 -20.15 1.68
C HIS A 188 16.38 -20.84 1.59
N TYR A 189 15.27 -20.11 1.76
CA TYR A 189 13.93 -20.67 1.71
C TYR A 189 13.14 -20.05 0.53
N PRO A 190 13.11 -20.73 -0.64
CA PRO A 190 12.38 -20.24 -1.81
C PRO A 190 10.85 -20.30 -1.60
N GLU A 191 10.07 -20.02 -2.65
CA GLU A 191 8.63 -19.73 -2.61
C GLU A 191 7.70 -20.84 -2.01
N PHE A 192 7.74 -21.04 -0.69
CA PHE A 192 6.91 -21.96 0.09
C PHE A 192 5.65 -21.31 0.67
N LEU A 193 5.58 -19.98 0.69
CA LEU A 193 4.47 -19.26 1.31
C LEU A 193 3.32 -19.07 0.31
N ALA A 194 2.13 -19.54 0.69
CA ALA A 194 0.87 -19.22 0.01
C ALA A 194 0.37 -17.85 0.49
N ARG A 195 0.18 -17.71 1.80
CA ARG A 195 -0.24 -16.46 2.46
C ARG A 195 0.40 -16.30 3.84
N LYS A 196 0.62 -15.06 4.23
CA LYS A 196 1.15 -14.65 5.54
C LYS A 196 0.17 -13.70 6.21
N PHE A 197 -0.42 -14.12 7.31
CA PHE A 197 -1.32 -13.34 8.13
C PHE A 197 -0.55 -12.72 9.30
N PHE A 198 -0.83 -11.47 9.60
CA PHE A 198 -0.41 -10.82 10.83
C PHE A 198 -1.68 -10.50 11.62
N ILE A 199 -1.82 -11.06 12.81
CA ILE A 199 -3.00 -10.92 13.68
C ILE A 199 -2.59 -10.27 15.00
N ASN A 200 -3.55 -9.61 15.66
CA ASN A 200 -3.34 -8.92 16.92
C ASN A 200 -2.18 -7.90 16.86
N VAL A 201 -1.93 -7.32 15.67
CA VAL A 201 -0.86 -6.34 15.47
C VAL A 201 -1.27 -5.06 16.20
N PRO A 202 -0.46 -4.56 17.15
CA PRO A 202 -0.73 -3.28 17.78
C PRO A 202 -0.91 -2.19 16.72
N THR A 203 -1.90 -1.33 16.88
CA THR A 203 -2.36 -0.42 15.81
C THR A 203 -1.28 0.47 15.24
N LEU A 204 -0.28 0.77 16.07
CA LEU A 204 0.92 1.47 15.66
C LEU A 204 1.83 0.67 14.71
N LEU A 205 1.97 -0.64 14.81
CA LEU A 205 2.93 -1.44 14.01
C LEU A 205 2.44 -1.73 12.58
N THR A 206 1.26 -1.26 12.21
CA THR A 206 0.70 -1.39 10.85
C THR A 206 1.49 -0.62 9.80
N TRP A 207 2.28 0.40 10.17
CA TRP A 207 3.19 1.09 9.24
C TRP A 207 4.30 0.18 8.70
N MET A 208 4.67 -0.91 9.39
CA MET A 208 5.63 -1.90 8.87
C MET A 208 5.15 -2.53 7.56
N PHE A 209 3.85 -2.54 7.30
CA PHE A 209 3.29 -3.01 6.03
C PHE A 209 3.72 -2.12 4.86
N TRP A 210 3.76 -0.81 5.05
CA TRP A 210 4.25 0.14 4.03
C TRP A 210 5.76 0.05 3.83
N PHE A 211 6.51 -0.24 4.90
CA PHE A 211 7.93 -0.58 4.85
C PHE A 211 8.20 -1.88 4.05
N PHE A 212 7.37 -2.91 4.21
CA PHE A 212 7.46 -4.11 3.38
C PHE A 212 7.10 -3.84 1.92
N LYS A 213 6.23 -2.85 1.63
CA LYS A 213 5.85 -2.47 0.26
C LYS A 213 6.99 -1.82 -0.52
N SER A 214 7.87 -1.08 0.15
CA SER A 214 9.01 -0.39 -0.48
C SER A 214 10.24 -1.28 -0.67
N ILE A 215 10.32 -2.42 0.05
CA ILE A 215 11.53 -3.28 0.09
C ILE A 215 11.26 -4.70 -0.47
N LEU A 216 10.01 -5.16 -0.50
CA LEU A 216 9.65 -6.47 -1.06
C LEU A 216 9.07 -6.34 -2.45
N SER A 217 9.33 -7.34 -3.30
CA SER A 217 8.69 -7.43 -4.61
C SER A 217 7.16 -7.49 -4.47
N ALA A 218 6.44 -6.88 -5.42
CA ALA A 218 4.97 -6.82 -5.43
C ALA A 218 4.31 -8.21 -5.26
N LYS A 219 4.95 -9.26 -5.77
CA LYS A 219 4.52 -10.66 -5.64
C LYS A 219 4.67 -11.21 -4.22
N THR A 220 5.70 -10.80 -3.48
CA THR A 220 5.90 -11.16 -2.07
C THR A 220 4.93 -10.41 -1.17
N PHE A 221 4.68 -9.14 -1.51
CA PHE A 221 3.74 -8.28 -0.80
C PHE A 221 2.28 -8.74 -0.95
N ALA A 222 1.87 -9.16 -2.16
CA ALA A 222 0.51 -9.66 -2.43
C ALA A 222 0.12 -10.90 -1.60
N LYS A 223 1.10 -11.58 -0.99
CA LYS A 223 0.89 -12.73 -0.12
C LYS A 223 0.74 -12.35 1.37
N MET A 224 0.91 -11.08 1.73
CA MET A 224 0.78 -10.59 3.11
C MET A 224 -0.64 -10.07 3.39
N SER A 225 -1.15 -10.29 4.60
CA SER A 225 -2.45 -9.79 5.09
C SER A 225 -2.30 -9.34 6.54
N VAL A 226 -2.51 -8.06 6.83
CA VAL A 226 -2.34 -7.47 8.18
C VAL A 226 -3.72 -7.17 8.78
N GLY A 227 -3.95 -7.68 9.99
CA GLY A 227 -5.15 -7.44 10.77
C GLY A 227 -4.93 -6.31 11.77
N ASP A 228 -5.76 -5.27 11.70
CA ASP A 228 -5.85 -4.27 12.74
C ASP A 228 -7.23 -3.60 12.76
N VAL A 229 -7.70 -3.32 13.98
CA VAL A 229 -8.92 -2.60 14.45
C VAL A 229 -10.24 -3.37 14.62
N ASN A 230 -10.27 -4.54 15.28
CA ASN A 230 -11.36 -4.91 16.22
C ASN A 230 -11.12 -6.32 16.77
N GLU A 231 -10.89 -6.40 18.08
CA GLU A 231 -10.66 -7.63 18.84
C GLU A 231 -11.85 -8.63 18.72
N ASP A 232 -13.08 -8.16 18.50
CA ASP A 232 -14.26 -9.03 18.44
C ASP A 232 -14.51 -9.70 17.07
N LEU A 233 -14.07 -9.06 15.97
CA LEU A 233 -14.43 -9.51 14.62
C LEU A 233 -13.51 -10.64 14.13
N GLN A 234 -12.23 -10.64 14.51
CA GLN A 234 -11.26 -11.63 14.05
C GLN A 234 -11.28 -12.92 14.88
N ALA A 235 -11.60 -12.86 16.17
CA ALA A 235 -11.97 -14.06 16.93
C ALA A 235 -13.12 -14.79 16.22
N LEU A 236 -14.13 -14.07 15.75
CA LEU A 236 -15.24 -14.61 14.95
C LEU A 236 -14.86 -15.06 13.52
N ALA A 237 -13.86 -14.45 12.90
CA ALA A 237 -13.32 -14.85 11.59
C ALA A 237 -12.55 -16.16 11.66
N LEU A 238 -11.68 -16.24 12.66
CA LEU A 238 -10.81 -17.37 12.93
C LEU A 238 -11.64 -18.53 13.47
N ASP A 239 -12.58 -18.28 14.38
CA ASP A 239 -13.54 -19.27 14.89
C ASP A 239 -14.46 -19.79 13.78
N ARG A 240 -14.87 -18.99 12.78
CA ARG A 240 -15.64 -19.50 11.63
C ARG A 240 -14.83 -20.22 10.56
N VAL A 241 -13.54 -19.93 10.46
CA VAL A 241 -12.60 -20.66 9.58
C VAL A 241 -12.23 -22.01 10.20
N LEU A 242 -12.18 -22.10 11.54
CA LEU A 242 -11.77 -23.28 12.31
C LEU A 242 -12.95 -24.14 12.84
N HIS A 243 -14.06 -23.52 13.23
CA HIS A 243 -15.22 -24.12 13.90
C HIS A 243 -16.52 -23.54 13.34
N GLY A 244 -16.99 -24.05 12.20
CA GLY A 244 -18.23 -23.56 11.60
C GLY A 244 -19.44 -23.77 12.52
N GLN A 245 -19.97 -22.70 13.16
CA GLN A 245 -21.40 -22.56 13.50
C GLN A 245 -21.89 -21.14 13.86
N THR A 246 -23.11 -20.86 13.36
CA THR A 246 -24.20 -19.89 13.64
C THR A 246 -24.07 -18.72 14.64
N VAL A 247 -24.44 -17.51 14.20
CA VAL A 247 -24.67 -16.31 15.05
C VAL A 247 -26.17 -16.14 15.38
N ILE A 248 -26.40 -15.68 16.61
CA ILE A 248 -27.67 -15.40 17.31
C ILE A 248 -28.49 -14.30 16.60
N GLY A 249 -29.81 -14.49 16.51
CA GLY A 249 -30.72 -13.80 15.58
C GLY A 249 -31.10 -12.33 15.88
N LYS A 250 -31.40 -11.60 14.80
CA LYS A 250 -31.99 -10.24 14.77
C LYS A 250 -33.36 -10.18 15.46
N THR A 251 -33.66 -9.07 16.13
CA THR A 251 -35.01 -8.79 16.65
C THR A 251 -35.95 -8.27 15.55
N SER A 252 -37.27 -8.39 15.74
CA SER A 252 -38.28 -7.88 14.79
C SER A 252 -38.20 -6.37 14.57
N ARG A 253 -37.87 -5.61 15.62
CA ARG A 253 -37.74 -4.15 15.59
C ARG A 253 -36.52 -3.68 14.79
N THR A 254 -35.40 -4.40 14.89
CA THR A 254 -34.20 -4.12 14.09
C THR A 254 -34.40 -4.41 12.61
N SER A 255 -35.22 -5.40 12.27
CA SER A 255 -35.52 -5.77 10.88
C SER A 255 -36.36 -4.69 10.18
N GLN A 256 -37.36 -4.13 10.85
CA GLN A 256 -38.17 -3.02 10.32
C GLN A 256 -37.37 -1.74 10.10
N ILE A 257 -36.40 -1.44 10.95
CA ILE A 257 -35.53 -0.27 10.79
C ILE A 257 -34.60 -0.45 9.58
N ASP A 258 -34.08 -1.66 9.36
CA ASP A 258 -33.21 -1.93 8.21
C ASP A 258 -33.99 -1.91 6.88
N GLU A 259 -35.27 -2.29 6.87
CA GLU A 259 -36.16 -2.15 5.69
C GLU A 259 -36.47 -0.70 5.31
N LEU A 260 -36.41 0.23 6.28
CA LEU A 260 -36.68 1.66 6.05
C LEU A 260 -35.43 2.50 5.73
N LYS A 261 -34.24 1.94 5.95
CA LYS A 261 -32.98 2.63 5.63
C LYS A 261 -32.75 2.62 4.13
N PHE A 262 -32.30 3.76 3.61
CA PHE A 262 -31.76 3.85 2.27
C PHE A 262 -30.66 2.81 2.07
N SER A 263 -30.77 2.03 1.00
CA SER A 263 -29.92 0.87 0.75
C SER A 263 -29.62 0.72 -0.75
N ASP A 264 -28.75 -0.23 -1.08
CA ASP A 264 -28.44 -0.57 -2.48
C ASP A 264 -29.69 -1.03 -3.27
N ASN A 265 -30.75 -1.48 -2.59
CA ASN A 265 -32.01 -1.83 -3.24
C ASN A 265 -32.73 -0.60 -3.80
N ASP A 266 -32.44 0.60 -3.31
CA ASP A 266 -33.02 1.86 -3.78
C ASP A 266 -32.29 2.43 -4.99
N LEU A 267 -31.19 1.79 -5.41
CA LEU A 267 -30.35 2.21 -6.52
C LEU A 267 -30.40 1.21 -7.68
N ILE A 268 -30.33 1.71 -8.91
CA ILE A 268 -30.18 0.92 -10.13
C ILE A 268 -28.88 1.34 -10.79
N VAL A 269 -27.91 0.44 -10.91
CA VAL A 269 -26.65 0.72 -11.61
C VAL A 269 -26.92 0.86 -13.10
N VAL A 270 -26.54 2.01 -13.66
CA VAL A 270 -26.64 2.37 -15.08
C VAL A 270 -25.35 2.00 -15.81
N GLY A 271 -24.19 2.25 -15.18
CA GLY A 271 -22.88 1.92 -15.71
C GLY A 271 -21.77 2.28 -14.72
N THR A 272 -20.57 1.76 -14.93
CA THR A 272 -19.40 2.04 -14.08
C THR A 272 -18.50 3.08 -14.75
N LEU A 273 -18.18 4.15 -14.03
CA LEU A 273 -17.28 5.22 -14.50
C LEU A 273 -15.81 4.86 -14.28
N GLU A 274 -15.48 4.34 -13.10
CA GLU A 274 -14.10 4.11 -12.69
C GLU A 274 -13.96 2.92 -11.72
N TYR A 275 -12.87 2.16 -11.88
CA TYR A 275 -12.39 1.16 -10.94
C TYR A 275 -11.16 1.70 -10.20
N GLY A 276 -11.36 2.29 -9.03
CA GLY A 276 -10.28 2.87 -8.22
C GLY A 276 -9.63 1.86 -7.27
N GLN A 277 -8.45 2.21 -6.75
CA GLN A 277 -7.69 1.39 -5.79
C GLN A 277 -8.45 1.06 -4.49
N TYR A 278 -9.44 1.90 -4.12
CA TYR A 278 -10.18 1.81 -2.86
C TYR A 278 -11.70 1.60 -3.05
N GLY A 279 -12.18 1.43 -4.29
CA GLY A 279 -13.61 1.31 -4.55
C GLY A 279 -14.01 1.48 -6.01
N VAL A 280 -15.29 1.26 -6.28
CA VAL A 280 -15.90 1.40 -7.62
C VAL A 280 -16.78 2.65 -7.65
N ILE A 281 -16.72 3.42 -8.73
CA ILE A 281 -17.61 4.56 -8.96
C ILE A 281 -18.63 4.19 -10.04
N ASP A 282 -19.89 4.12 -9.67
CA ASP A 282 -21.01 3.78 -10.56
C ASP A 282 -21.92 4.99 -10.80
N VAL A 283 -22.46 5.11 -12.01
CA VAL A 283 -23.67 5.90 -12.27
C VAL A 283 -24.87 5.08 -11.85
N VAL A 284 -25.73 5.66 -11.00
CA VAL A 284 -26.92 4.99 -10.47
C VAL A 284 -28.17 5.85 -10.65
N THR A 285 -29.32 5.24 -10.90
CA THR A 285 -30.63 5.89 -10.79
C THR A 285 -31.27 5.55 -9.44
N CYS A 286 -31.67 6.56 -8.68
CA CYS A 286 -32.40 6.38 -7.43
C CYS A 286 -33.88 6.08 -7.71
N LYS A 287 -34.41 4.98 -7.19
CA LYS A 287 -35.80 4.56 -7.38
C LYS A 287 -36.80 5.47 -6.67
N LEU A 288 -36.36 6.18 -5.63
CA LEU A 288 -37.24 7.00 -4.79
C LEU A 288 -37.65 8.32 -5.48
N ASP A 289 -36.75 8.90 -6.27
CA ASP A 289 -36.99 10.19 -6.93
C ASP A 289 -36.75 10.17 -8.46
N GLY A 290 -36.27 9.05 -8.99
CA GLY A 290 -36.01 8.86 -10.42
C GLY A 290 -34.78 9.61 -10.94
N LYS A 291 -33.93 10.18 -10.09
CA LYS A 291 -32.76 10.98 -10.49
C LYS A 291 -31.49 10.14 -10.61
N VAL A 292 -30.54 10.66 -11.38
CA VAL A 292 -29.22 10.05 -11.61
C VAL A 292 -28.20 10.62 -10.62
N TYR A 293 -27.37 9.74 -10.07
CA TYR A 293 -26.34 10.02 -9.07
C TYR A 293 -25.04 9.27 -9.40
N ALA A 294 -23.92 9.73 -8.84
CA ALA A 294 -22.69 8.97 -8.78
C ALA A 294 -22.58 8.26 -7.43
N ARG A 295 -22.35 6.95 -7.41
CA ARG A 295 -22.15 6.14 -6.21
C ARG A 295 -20.69 5.72 -6.12
N LYS A 296 -19.96 6.20 -5.11
CA LYS A 296 -18.64 5.67 -4.74
C LYS A 296 -18.82 4.57 -3.70
N SER A 297 -18.52 3.33 -4.10
CA SER A 297 -18.58 2.13 -3.27
C SER A 297 -17.19 1.80 -2.76
N ILE A 298 -16.94 2.04 -1.49
CA ILE A 298 -15.67 1.77 -0.82
C ILE A 298 -15.82 0.44 -0.09
N GLU A 299 -14.98 -0.54 -0.42
CA GLU A 299 -14.96 -1.79 0.33
C GLU A 299 -14.63 -1.51 1.79
N LYS A 300 -15.53 -1.92 2.70
CA LYS A 300 -15.11 -2.02 4.09
C LYS A 300 -14.13 -3.19 4.13
N ARG A 301 -12.85 -2.88 4.31
CA ARG A 301 -11.84 -3.86 4.76
C ARG A 301 -12.19 -4.49 6.13
N PHE A 302 -13.37 -4.16 6.68
CA PHE A 302 -13.92 -4.50 7.97
C PHE A 302 -15.23 -5.30 7.97
N ALA A 303 -15.71 -5.81 6.83
CA ALA A 303 -16.92 -6.64 6.81
C ALA A 303 -16.61 -8.14 6.97
N LEU A 304 -16.17 -8.52 8.17
CA LEU A 304 -16.27 -9.91 8.58
C LEU A 304 -17.74 -10.23 8.79
N LYS A 305 -18.37 -10.85 7.76
CA LYS A 305 -19.75 -11.35 7.67
C LYS A 305 -20.49 -11.47 9.02
N VAL A 306 -20.96 -10.39 9.61
CA VAL A 306 -22.28 -10.44 10.25
C VAL A 306 -23.20 -10.57 9.06
N GLN A 307 -24.04 -11.61 9.01
CA GLN A 307 -24.75 -12.08 7.80
C GLN A 307 -25.70 -11.04 7.16
N ASP A 308 -25.64 -9.79 7.64
CA ASP A 308 -26.56 -8.70 7.40
C ASP A 308 -25.92 -7.30 7.44
N SER A 309 -24.59 -7.14 7.65
CA SER A 309 -23.98 -5.80 7.64
C SER A 309 -23.48 -5.42 6.22
N PRO A 310 -23.68 -4.16 5.77
CA PRO A 310 -23.21 -3.73 4.46
C PRO A 310 -21.69 -3.90 4.33
N THR A 311 -21.26 -4.65 3.33
CA THR A 311 -19.86 -4.96 3.01
C THR A 311 -19.08 -3.78 2.44
N HIS A 312 -19.79 -2.71 2.12
CA HIS A 312 -19.26 -1.49 1.51
C HIS A 312 -19.79 -0.26 2.25
N VAL A 313 -19.04 0.84 2.20
CA VAL A 313 -19.57 2.19 2.43
C VAL A 313 -19.93 2.76 1.06
N SER A 314 -21.15 3.27 0.92
CA SER A 314 -21.58 3.94 -0.31
C SER A 314 -21.78 5.43 -0.05
N LEU A 315 -21.10 6.24 -0.85
CA LEU A 315 -21.35 7.68 -0.94
C LEU A 315 -22.14 7.93 -2.21
N VAL A 316 -23.39 8.38 -2.08
CA VAL A 316 -24.24 8.77 -3.21
C VAL A 316 -24.15 10.29 -3.35
N MET A 317 -23.64 10.73 -4.48
CA MET A 317 -23.27 12.12 -4.77
C MET A 317 -23.96 12.55 -6.07
N GLU A 318 -24.09 13.87 -6.26
CA GLU A 318 -24.56 14.42 -7.54
C GLU A 318 -23.65 13.95 -8.69
N TYR A 319 -24.25 13.55 -9.80
CA TYR A 319 -23.50 13.16 -10.99
C TYR A 319 -23.14 14.38 -11.84
N ALA A 320 -21.84 14.55 -12.09
CA ALA A 320 -21.31 15.57 -12.98
C ALA A 320 -21.08 14.95 -14.38
N GLU A 321 -21.86 15.37 -15.37
CA GLU A 321 -21.89 14.75 -16.72
C GLU A 321 -20.75 15.19 -17.65
N GLY A 322 -20.00 16.24 -17.30
CA GLY A 322 -18.98 16.85 -18.16
C GLY A 322 -17.61 16.19 -18.12
N GLY A 323 -17.46 15.04 -17.43
CA GLY A 323 -16.17 14.37 -17.23
C GLY A 323 -15.23 15.13 -16.29
N THR A 324 -13.96 14.73 -16.26
CA THR A 324 -12.89 15.34 -15.48
C THR A 324 -12.09 16.34 -16.31
N LEU A 325 -11.31 17.22 -15.67
CA LEU A 325 -10.32 18.05 -16.38
C LEU A 325 -9.22 17.20 -17.04
N TRP A 326 -8.97 15.98 -16.53
CA TRP A 326 -8.09 15.03 -17.22
C TRP A 326 -8.65 14.62 -18.58
N ASP A 327 -9.94 14.29 -18.66
CA ASP A 327 -10.57 13.91 -19.93
C ASP A 327 -10.47 15.04 -20.96
N VAL A 328 -10.60 16.30 -20.52
CA VAL A 328 -10.40 17.48 -21.38
C VAL A 328 -8.94 17.58 -21.85
N LEU A 329 -7.98 17.35 -20.97
CA LEU A 329 -6.56 17.38 -21.29
C LEU A 329 -6.19 16.30 -22.30
N GLU A 330 -6.61 15.06 -22.04
CA GLU A 330 -6.32 13.88 -22.86
C GLU A 330 -7.00 13.96 -24.24
N SER A 331 -8.22 14.51 -24.31
CA SER A 331 -8.94 14.69 -25.57
C SER A 331 -8.54 15.96 -26.33
N SER A 332 -7.61 16.77 -25.81
CA SER A 332 -7.24 18.03 -26.44
C SER A 332 -6.58 17.80 -27.82
N PRO A 333 -7.04 18.50 -28.87
CA PRO A 333 -6.43 18.43 -30.20
C PRO A 333 -5.06 19.15 -30.27
N HIS A 334 -4.63 19.80 -29.17
CA HIS A 334 -3.42 20.62 -29.13
C HIS A 334 -2.22 19.91 -28.48
N ASP A 335 -2.11 18.59 -28.70
CA ASP A 335 -1.03 17.76 -28.14
C ASP A 335 -1.07 17.76 -26.60
N GLY A 336 -2.26 17.49 -26.05
CA GLY A 336 -2.50 17.47 -24.60
C GLY A 336 -2.53 18.85 -23.93
N ARG A 337 -2.57 19.97 -24.67
CA ARG A 337 -2.58 21.33 -24.10
C ARG A 337 -3.98 21.95 -24.09
N ILE A 338 -4.28 22.74 -23.07
CA ILE A 338 -5.49 23.54 -22.95
C ILE A 338 -5.21 24.96 -23.44
N LEU A 339 -6.18 25.55 -24.14
CA LEU A 339 -6.07 26.94 -24.59
C LEU A 339 -6.04 27.89 -23.40
N GLU A 340 -5.22 28.93 -23.46
CA GLU A 340 -5.09 29.96 -22.42
C GLU A 340 -6.44 30.52 -21.96
N ARG A 341 -7.35 30.82 -22.91
CA ARG A 341 -8.71 31.28 -22.59
C ARG A 341 -9.45 30.33 -21.64
N ASP A 342 -9.27 29.03 -21.83
CA ASP A 342 -9.97 28.00 -21.08
C ASP A 342 -9.26 27.75 -19.73
N ILE A 343 -7.94 27.91 -19.67
CA ILE A 343 -7.17 27.97 -18.41
C ILE A 343 -7.64 29.17 -17.57
N LEU A 344 -7.77 30.36 -18.16
CA LEU A 344 -8.27 31.56 -17.49
C LEU A 344 -9.71 31.41 -17.00
N TRP A 345 -10.51 30.55 -17.63
CA TRP A 345 -11.86 30.21 -17.19
C TRP A 345 -11.86 29.30 -15.95
N TRP A 346 -11.04 28.24 -15.94
CA TRP A 346 -11.04 27.26 -14.85
C TRP A 346 -10.11 27.60 -13.68
N ALA A 347 -9.00 28.28 -13.90
CA ALA A 347 -8.02 28.58 -12.85
C ALA A 347 -8.61 29.37 -11.66
N PRO A 348 -9.45 30.41 -11.84
CA PRO A 348 -10.10 31.09 -10.71
C PRO A 348 -11.01 30.15 -9.92
N GLN A 349 -11.72 29.26 -10.61
CA GLN A 349 -12.58 28.27 -9.97
C GLN A 349 -11.75 27.24 -9.19
N ILE A 350 -10.60 26.81 -9.71
CA ILE A 350 -9.66 25.89 -9.05
C ILE A 350 -9.17 26.51 -7.74
N VAL A 351 -8.72 27.76 -7.78
CA VAL A 351 -8.26 28.50 -6.60
C VAL A 351 -9.38 28.62 -5.58
N SER A 352 -10.59 28.99 -6.01
CA SER A 352 -11.76 29.09 -5.13
C SER A 352 -12.14 27.76 -4.48
N ALA A 353 -12.08 26.64 -5.23
CA ALA A 353 -12.40 25.31 -4.69
C ALA A 353 -11.38 24.84 -3.64
N ILE A 354 -10.08 25.04 -3.90
CA ILE A 354 -9.02 24.71 -2.94
C ILE A 354 -9.13 25.60 -1.69
N GLN A 355 -9.34 26.90 -1.90
CA GLN A 355 -9.54 27.88 -0.81
C GLN A 355 -10.75 27.53 0.05
N TRP A 356 -11.85 27.09 -0.56
CA TRP A 356 -13.01 26.59 0.17
C TRP A 356 -12.63 25.39 1.04
N CYS A 357 -11.92 24.39 0.52
CA CYS A 357 -11.45 23.24 1.29
C CYS A 357 -10.62 23.68 2.51
N HIS A 358 -9.66 24.61 2.30
CA HIS A 358 -8.83 25.16 3.38
C HIS A 358 -9.67 25.92 4.41
N SER A 359 -10.68 26.67 3.97
CA SER A 359 -11.61 27.39 4.87
C SER A 359 -12.46 26.47 5.75
N GLN A 360 -12.73 25.24 5.28
CA GLN A 360 -13.38 24.20 6.09
C GLN A 360 -12.42 23.55 7.10
N GLY A 361 -11.15 23.97 7.13
CA GLY A 361 -10.13 23.45 8.04
C GLY A 361 -9.47 22.18 7.54
N PHE A 362 -9.44 21.93 6.23
CA PHE A 362 -8.80 20.74 5.64
C PHE A 362 -7.85 21.11 4.50
N VAL A 363 -6.77 20.38 4.37
CA VAL A 363 -5.93 20.33 3.15
C VAL A 363 -6.32 19.08 2.34
N HIS A 364 -6.37 19.18 1.02
CA HIS A 364 -6.83 18.09 0.15
C HIS A 364 -5.76 17.01 -0.07
N ARG A 365 -4.51 17.42 -0.33
CA ARG A 365 -3.31 16.57 -0.53
C ARG A 365 -3.33 15.62 -1.75
N ASP A 366 -4.23 15.86 -2.71
CA ASP A 366 -4.28 15.12 -3.98
C ASP A 366 -4.93 15.98 -5.08
N ILE A 367 -4.51 17.23 -5.19
CA ILE A 367 -4.98 18.15 -6.25
C ILE A 367 -4.36 17.72 -7.58
N LYS A 368 -5.21 17.40 -8.57
CA LYS A 368 -4.82 16.94 -9.91
C LYS A 368 -6.01 17.05 -10.88
N PRO A 369 -5.79 17.04 -12.22
CA PRO A 369 -6.88 17.17 -13.20
C PRO A 369 -8.05 16.17 -12.99
N HIS A 370 -7.74 14.94 -12.59
CA HIS A 370 -8.72 13.88 -12.34
C HIS A 370 -9.73 14.21 -11.23
N ASN A 371 -9.32 15.02 -10.25
CA ASN A 371 -10.16 15.36 -9.08
C ASN A 371 -10.99 16.64 -9.29
N PHE A 372 -10.99 17.21 -10.50
CA PHE A 372 -11.88 18.29 -10.88
C PHE A 372 -12.85 17.81 -11.95
N VAL A 373 -14.12 17.67 -11.60
CA VAL A 373 -15.19 17.26 -12.53
C VAL A 373 -15.98 18.46 -13.03
N LEU A 374 -16.48 18.37 -14.26
CA LEU A 374 -17.27 19.40 -14.91
C LEU A 374 -18.75 19.09 -14.80
N ASN A 375 -19.55 20.05 -14.34
CA ASN A 375 -21.00 19.95 -14.41
C ASN A 375 -21.52 20.29 -15.82
N ALA A 376 -22.84 20.17 -16.02
CA ALA A 376 -23.55 20.53 -17.26
C ALA A 376 -23.23 21.95 -17.77
N SER A 377 -22.81 22.85 -16.87
CA SER A 377 -22.44 24.23 -17.20
C SER A 377 -20.93 24.43 -17.44
N SER A 378 -20.14 23.36 -17.53
CA SER A 378 -18.66 23.40 -17.63
C SER A 378 -17.98 24.16 -16.49
N ARG A 379 -18.62 24.19 -15.31
CA ARG A 379 -18.01 24.66 -14.07
C ARG A 379 -17.41 23.48 -13.33
N ILE A 380 -16.29 23.71 -12.66
CA ILE A 380 -15.59 22.64 -11.96
C ILE A 380 -16.22 22.37 -10.58
N LEU A 381 -16.05 21.14 -10.13
CA LEU A 381 -16.31 20.69 -8.76
C LEU A 381 -15.08 19.88 -8.32
N LEU A 382 -14.54 20.21 -7.14
CA LEU A 382 -13.49 19.42 -6.52
C LEU A 382 -14.10 18.16 -5.88
N ILE A 383 -13.55 17.00 -6.21
CA ILE A 383 -13.97 15.70 -5.71
C ILE A 383 -12.81 14.97 -5.05
N ASP A 384 -13.14 13.82 -4.43
CA ASP A 384 -12.20 12.88 -3.83
C ASP A 384 -11.33 13.39 -2.66
N PHE A 385 -12.01 13.76 -1.57
CA PHE A 385 -11.41 14.11 -0.29
C PHE A 385 -10.81 12.90 0.48
N GLY A 386 -10.59 11.76 -0.17
CA GLY A 386 -10.08 10.54 0.47
C GLY A 386 -8.68 10.68 1.08
N SER A 387 -7.89 11.64 0.58
CA SER A 387 -6.57 11.99 1.10
C SER A 387 -6.56 13.21 2.03
N ALA A 388 -7.71 13.86 2.25
CA ALA A 388 -7.74 15.11 2.99
C ALA A 388 -7.30 14.95 4.46
N ALA A 389 -6.68 15.98 5.02
CA ALA A 389 -6.27 16.01 6.43
C ALA A 389 -6.68 17.33 7.11
N PRO A 390 -7.02 17.29 8.40
CA PRO A 390 -7.36 18.49 9.15
C PRO A 390 -6.15 19.42 9.25
N LEU A 391 -6.41 20.72 9.19
CA LEU A 391 -5.44 21.78 9.41
C LEU A 391 -5.46 22.21 10.88
N LEU A 392 -4.27 22.52 11.40
CA LEU A 392 -4.09 23.13 12.71
C LEU A 392 -4.55 24.60 12.70
N SER A 393 -4.56 25.24 13.87
CA SER A 393 -4.75 26.68 13.95
C SER A 393 -3.68 27.43 13.15
N VAL A 394 -4.06 28.57 12.59
CA VAL A 394 -3.15 29.46 11.86
C VAL A 394 -1.98 29.89 12.76
N SER A 395 -0.77 29.73 12.26
CA SER A 395 0.48 30.15 12.90
C SER A 395 0.63 31.67 12.89
N SER A 396 1.59 32.20 13.67
CA SER A 396 1.85 33.65 13.73
C SER A 396 2.27 34.27 12.40
N ASP A 397 2.84 33.47 11.49
CA ASP A 397 3.24 33.87 10.14
C ASP A 397 2.12 33.66 9.10
N GLY A 398 0.89 33.38 9.53
CA GLY A 398 -0.24 33.11 8.63
C GLY A 398 -0.23 31.70 8.02
N SER A 399 0.84 30.93 8.16
CA SER A 399 0.89 29.55 7.66
C SER A 399 -0.03 28.63 8.46
N GLN A 400 -0.47 27.53 7.83
CA GLN A 400 -1.35 26.56 8.48
C GLN A 400 -0.87 25.15 8.19
N GLN A 401 -0.45 24.45 9.25
CA GLN A 401 0.18 23.13 9.15
C GLN A 401 -0.82 21.99 9.33
N VAL A 402 -0.43 20.81 8.87
CA VAL A 402 -1.12 19.55 9.15
C VAL A 402 -0.53 18.91 10.42
N PRO A 403 -1.33 18.28 11.29
CA PRO A 403 -0.81 17.49 12.39
C PRO A 403 0.19 16.43 11.90
N LYS A 404 1.37 16.35 12.53
CA LYS A 404 2.49 15.53 12.07
C LYS A 404 2.13 14.07 11.82
N ARG A 405 1.16 13.49 12.56
CA ARG A 405 0.65 12.12 12.35
C ARG A 405 0.13 11.86 10.93
N HIS A 406 -0.49 12.87 10.31
CA HIS A 406 -1.00 12.77 8.95
C HIS A 406 0.11 12.94 7.91
N CYS A 407 1.27 13.47 8.31
CA CYS A 407 2.43 13.68 7.44
C CYS A 407 3.37 12.47 7.36
N LEU A 408 3.14 11.43 8.17
CA LEU A 408 4.02 10.25 8.26
C LEU A 408 3.93 9.34 7.02
N VAL A 409 2.75 9.30 6.39
CA VAL A 409 2.49 8.50 5.19
C VAL A 409 2.37 9.44 4.00
N PRO A 410 3.09 9.19 2.89
CA PRO A 410 2.97 10.02 1.72
C PRO A 410 1.62 9.74 1.07
N CYS A 411 0.93 10.80 0.69
CA CYS A 411 -0.33 10.77 -0.02
C CYS A 411 -0.24 11.66 -1.25
N GLY A 412 -1.13 11.41 -2.22
CA GLY A 412 -1.13 12.11 -3.50
C GLY A 412 -0.49 11.32 -4.62
N THR A 413 -0.71 11.78 -5.84
CA THR A 413 -0.20 11.17 -7.08
C THR A 413 1.21 11.66 -7.39
N CYS A 414 2.11 10.76 -7.81
CA CYS A 414 3.55 11.03 -7.96
C CYS A 414 3.89 12.26 -8.81
N ASP A 415 3.08 12.56 -9.83
CA ASP A 415 3.30 13.69 -10.73
C ASP A 415 3.05 15.07 -10.10
N TYR A 416 2.20 15.13 -9.08
CA TYR A 416 1.71 16.38 -8.48
C TYR A 416 2.11 16.53 -7.00
N ILE A 417 2.74 15.51 -6.41
CA ILE A 417 3.16 15.51 -5.02
C ILE A 417 4.21 16.60 -4.75
N SER A 418 4.10 17.30 -3.63
CA SER A 418 5.05 18.38 -3.30
C SER A 418 6.34 17.84 -2.65
N PRO A 419 7.48 18.57 -2.79
CA PRO A 419 8.74 18.18 -2.17
C PRO A 419 8.64 18.07 -0.65
N GLU A 420 7.76 18.86 -0.02
CA GLU A 420 7.60 18.86 1.43
C GLU A 420 6.90 17.59 1.94
N ILE A 421 5.96 17.04 1.16
CA ILE A 421 5.33 15.74 1.48
C ILE A 421 6.39 14.63 1.42
N LEU A 422 7.21 14.63 0.36
CA LEU A 422 8.30 13.64 0.19
C LEU A 422 9.35 13.76 1.31
N ARG A 423 9.78 14.98 1.64
CA ARG A 423 10.74 15.24 2.72
C ARG A 423 10.19 14.83 4.08
N CYS A 424 8.94 15.17 4.41
CA CYS A 424 8.33 14.76 5.68
C CYS A 424 8.24 13.23 5.80
N HIS A 425 7.99 12.55 4.68
CA HIS A 425 7.97 11.10 4.66
C HIS A 425 9.39 10.51 4.84
N GLU A 426 10.40 11.04 4.14
CA GLU A 426 11.80 10.63 4.31
C GLU A 426 12.29 10.86 5.75
N GLU A 427 12.01 12.03 6.32
CA GLU A 427 12.30 12.33 7.74
C GLU A 427 11.60 11.35 8.68
N ALA A 428 10.35 10.96 8.39
CA ALA A 428 9.64 9.96 9.16
C ALA A 428 10.30 8.59 9.05
N LEU A 429 10.79 8.19 7.87
CA LEU A 429 11.54 6.94 7.67
C LEU A 429 12.87 6.96 8.43
N VAL A 430 13.65 8.05 8.34
CA VAL A 430 14.91 8.20 9.06
C VAL A 430 14.67 8.21 10.57
N ALA A 431 13.64 8.91 11.05
CA ALA A 431 13.28 8.89 12.47
C ALA A 431 12.88 7.49 12.93
N LEU A 432 12.16 6.71 12.10
CA LEU A 432 11.84 5.31 12.38
C LEU A 432 13.10 4.43 12.44
N GLU A 433 14.05 4.64 11.54
CA GLU A 433 15.32 3.89 11.49
C GLU A 433 16.29 4.25 12.63
N MET A 434 16.31 5.51 13.05
CA MET A 434 17.22 6.06 14.06
C MET A 434 16.64 6.04 15.48
N SER A 435 15.33 5.79 15.66
CA SER A 435 14.69 5.68 16.97
C SER A 435 14.87 4.28 17.58
N ASP A 436 15.36 4.23 18.81
CA ASP A 436 15.44 2.97 19.59
C ASP A 436 14.05 2.48 20.08
N SER A 437 13.01 3.31 19.92
CA SER A 437 11.61 3.05 20.25
C SER A 437 10.67 3.73 19.22
N PRO A 438 10.09 3.00 18.25
CA PRO A 438 9.16 3.54 17.26
C PRO A 438 7.83 4.07 17.83
N GLN A 439 7.59 3.94 19.14
CA GLN A 439 6.39 4.42 19.85
C GLN A 439 6.33 5.92 20.03
N ASP A 440 7.45 6.61 19.85
CA ASP A 440 7.45 8.08 19.92
C ASP A 440 6.68 8.71 18.76
N LEU A 441 6.49 8.00 17.64
CA LEU A 441 5.70 8.47 16.48
C LEU A 441 4.18 8.30 16.65
N SER A 442 3.71 7.28 17.40
CA SER A 442 2.29 7.18 17.83
C SER A 442 1.92 8.20 18.89
N ASN A 443 2.90 8.59 19.71
CA ASN A 443 2.71 9.53 20.82
C ASN A 443 2.87 10.98 20.37
N ILE A 444 3.09 11.24 19.07
CA ILE A 444 3.00 12.58 18.52
C ILE A 444 1.56 13.04 18.64
N SER A 445 1.30 13.88 19.63
CA SER A 445 -0.02 14.43 19.86
C SER A 445 -0.52 15.14 18.61
N ASP A 446 -1.84 15.18 18.45
CA ASP A 446 -2.54 15.92 17.38
C ASP A 446 -2.16 17.41 17.30
N TYR A 447 -1.43 17.93 18.29
CA TYR A 447 -1.07 19.32 18.45
C TYR A 447 0.42 19.63 18.27
N VAL A 448 1.26 18.66 17.89
CA VAL A 448 2.68 18.93 17.62
C VAL A 448 2.85 19.54 16.22
N PRO A 449 3.28 20.82 16.11
CA PRO A 449 3.65 21.43 14.84
C PRO A 449 4.95 20.79 14.32
N GLY A 450 5.12 20.68 13.01
CA GLY A 450 6.37 20.14 12.45
C GLY A 450 6.26 19.36 11.14
N GLY A 451 5.20 19.56 10.36
CA GLY A 451 5.02 18.93 9.03
C GLY A 451 4.83 19.97 7.93
N TYR A 452 4.44 19.47 6.75
CA TYR A 452 3.90 20.32 5.69
C TYR A 452 2.50 20.84 6.03
N GLY A 453 2.01 21.80 5.26
CA GLY A 453 0.73 22.47 5.45
C GLY A 453 -0.10 22.57 4.17
N ARG A 454 -1.01 23.54 4.17
CA ARG A 454 -1.90 23.83 3.03
C ARG A 454 -1.15 24.26 1.77
N GLU A 455 0.10 24.71 1.89
CA GLU A 455 0.96 25.08 0.76
C GLU A 455 1.25 23.92 -0.20
N THR A 456 1.00 22.69 0.21
CA THR A 456 1.13 21.49 -0.63
C THR A 456 0.09 21.45 -1.75
N ASP A 457 -1.17 21.82 -1.47
CA ASP A 457 -2.22 21.91 -2.49
C ASP A 457 -1.90 22.97 -3.54
N TRP A 458 -1.25 24.07 -3.14
CA TRP A 458 -0.82 25.13 -4.05
C TRP A 458 0.32 24.70 -4.98
N TRP A 459 1.24 23.87 -4.50
CA TRP A 459 2.23 23.23 -5.37
C TRP A 459 1.55 22.35 -6.42
N SER A 460 0.66 21.47 -5.99
CA SER A 460 -0.08 20.56 -6.88
C SER A 460 -0.94 21.34 -7.88
N CYS A 461 -1.54 22.46 -7.47
CA CYS A 461 -2.22 23.40 -8.37
C CYS A 461 -1.27 23.97 -9.44
N GLY A 462 -0.06 24.41 -9.04
CA GLY A 462 0.96 24.86 -9.98
C GLY A 462 1.37 23.79 -10.99
N ALA A 463 1.55 22.54 -10.54
CA ALA A 463 1.90 21.42 -11.39
C ALA A 463 0.78 21.07 -12.39
N MET A 464 -0.48 21.12 -11.93
CA MET A 464 -1.66 20.94 -12.76
C MET A 464 -1.81 22.05 -13.81
N LEU A 465 -1.68 23.32 -13.42
CA LEU A 465 -1.73 24.45 -14.37
C LEU A 465 -0.60 24.39 -15.39
N TYR A 466 0.59 23.96 -14.98
CA TYR A 466 1.70 23.70 -15.88
C TYR A 466 1.33 22.62 -16.90
N GLU A 467 0.83 21.47 -16.45
CA GLU A 467 0.46 20.39 -17.36
C GLU A 467 -0.65 20.82 -18.34
N MET A 468 -1.66 21.54 -17.86
CA MET A 468 -2.69 22.11 -18.73
C MET A 468 -2.11 23.04 -19.80
N ALA A 469 -1.11 23.86 -19.48
CA ALA A 469 -0.51 24.78 -20.44
C ALA A 469 0.47 24.10 -21.42
N TYR A 470 1.18 23.06 -20.98
CA TYR A 470 2.31 22.48 -21.72
C TYR A 470 2.13 21.03 -22.19
N GLY A 471 1.07 20.34 -21.77
CA GLY A 471 0.71 18.98 -22.16
C GLY A 471 1.56 17.88 -21.53
N ALA A 472 2.41 18.24 -20.56
CA ALA A 472 3.24 17.32 -19.81
C ALA A 472 3.44 17.84 -18.39
N THR A 473 3.65 16.94 -17.44
CA THR A 473 3.91 17.30 -16.05
C THR A 473 5.32 17.92 -15.92
N PRO A 474 5.53 18.88 -14.99
CA PRO A 474 6.76 19.66 -14.95
C PRO A 474 8.03 18.85 -14.65
N PHE A 475 7.89 17.65 -14.07
CA PHE A 475 9.00 16.80 -13.63
C PHE A 475 9.30 15.61 -14.56
N PHE A 476 8.49 15.38 -15.59
CA PHE A 476 8.70 14.34 -16.61
C PHE A 476 9.16 14.88 -17.98
N ALA A 477 9.28 16.20 -18.13
CA ALA A 477 9.83 16.80 -19.33
C ALA A 477 11.32 16.43 -19.50
N SER A 478 11.71 15.92 -20.68
CA SER A 478 13.06 15.43 -21.00
C SER A 478 14.18 16.48 -20.87
N ASP A 479 13.82 17.77 -20.70
CA ASP A 479 14.75 18.86 -20.44
C ASP A 479 14.09 19.94 -19.57
N ILE A 480 14.33 19.86 -18.25
CA ILE A 480 13.92 20.85 -17.25
C ILE A 480 14.42 22.27 -17.62
N ARG A 481 15.58 22.41 -18.31
CA ARG A 481 16.17 23.73 -18.59
C ARG A 481 15.59 24.41 -19.83
N GLN A 482 15.20 23.66 -20.86
CA GLN A 482 14.53 24.23 -22.04
C GLN A 482 13.07 24.58 -21.78
N THR A 483 12.43 23.88 -20.84
CA THR A 483 11.06 24.12 -20.39
C THR A 483 10.84 25.53 -19.84
N TYR A 484 11.81 26.08 -19.10
CA TYR A 484 11.73 27.44 -18.55
C TYR A 484 11.68 28.56 -19.60
N LEU A 485 12.03 28.28 -20.86
CA LEU A 485 12.31 29.31 -21.88
C LEU A 485 11.18 29.52 -22.92
N LYS A 486 10.03 28.87 -22.79
CA LYS A 486 8.87 29.12 -23.68
C LYS A 486 7.81 29.98 -22.97
N ILE A 487 7.78 31.27 -23.32
CA ILE A 487 7.14 32.37 -22.60
C ILE A 487 5.63 32.48 -22.89
N MET A 488 4.80 32.64 -21.84
CA MET A 488 3.63 33.55 -21.69
C MET A 488 3.36 33.78 -20.18
N ASP A 489 2.57 34.81 -19.81
CA ASP A 489 2.34 35.37 -18.45
C ASP A 489 2.02 34.35 -17.34
N HIS A 490 1.48 33.19 -17.70
CA HIS A 490 1.19 32.09 -16.78
C HIS A 490 2.45 31.51 -16.10
N GLN A 491 3.64 31.72 -16.70
CA GLN A 491 4.89 31.29 -16.09
C GLN A 491 5.15 31.95 -14.73
N ASP A 492 4.74 33.20 -14.49
CA ASP A 492 5.02 33.82 -13.18
C ASP A 492 4.19 33.16 -12.07
N LEU A 493 2.89 32.96 -12.30
CA LEU A 493 2.02 32.27 -11.35
C LEU A 493 2.54 30.84 -11.09
N VAL A 494 2.76 30.07 -12.15
CA VAL A 494 3.25 28.68 -12.04
C VAL A 494 4.61 28.63 -11.36
N ARG A 495 5.55 29.53 -11.65
CA ARG A 495 6.86 29.59 -10.97
C ARG A 495 6.73 29.93 -9.49
N ARG A 496 5.83 30.84 -9.13
CA ARG A 496 5.61 31.23 -7.73
C ARG A 496 4.78 30.21 -6.95
N LEU A 497 4.10 29.28 -7.62
CA LEU A 497 3.50 28.08 -7.02
C LEU A 497 4.51 26.92 -6.93
N LEU A 498 5.33 26.71 -7.97
CA LEU A 498 6.36 25.67 -8.07
C LEU A 498 7.73 26.18 -7.58
N THR A 499 7.74 26.68 -6.36
CA THR A 499 8.94 27.14 -5.64
C THR A 499 9.03 26.48 -4.26
N THR A 500 10.07 26.77 -3.48
CA THR A 500 10.18 26.28 -2.10
C THR A 500 9.00 26.74 -1.25
N SER A 501 8.59 25.93 -0.27
CA SER A 501 7.41 26.22 0.55
C SER A 501 7.40 27.65 1.09
N GLU A 502 8.53 28.15 1.57
CA GLU A 502 8.66 29.45 2.25
C GLU A 502 8.33 30.64 1.35
N LEU A 503 8.54 30.51 0.03
CA LEU A 503 8.31 31.57 -0.95
C LEU A 503 7.04 31.34 -1.78
N ARG A 504 6.30 30.27 -1.50
CA ARG A 504 5.15 29.84 -2.30
C ARG A 504 3.94 30.72 -2.03
N LEU A 505 3.30 31.21 -3.10
CA LEU A 505 2.02 31.91 -2.96
C LEU A 505 0.98 31.00 -2.30
N GLY A 506 0.14 31.58 -1.45
CA GLY A 506 -0.89 30.80 -0.74
C GLY A 506 -0.40 30.13 0.55
N ARG A 507 0.91 30.18 0.86
CA ARG A 507 1.43 29.68 2.15
C ARG A 507 0.80 30.47 3.30
N GLU A 508 0.98 31.79 3.30
CA GLU A 508 0.55 32.68 4.39
C GLU A 508 -0.88 33.18 4.18
N SER A 509 -1.26 33.46 2.93
CA SER A 509 -2.62 33.84 2.58
C SER A 509 -2.97 33.43 1.16
N VAL A 510 -4.20 32.98 0.93
CA VAL A 510 -4.72 32.79 -0.43
C VAL A 510 -4.76 34.11 -1.21
N GLN A 511 -4.81 35.24 -0.52
CA GLN A 511 -4.78 36.56 -1.14
C GLN A 511 -3.53 36.75 -2.01
N ASP A 512 -2.40 36.14 -1.63
CA ASP A 512 -1.16 36.18 -2.41
C ASP A 512 -1.34 35.60 -3.82
N ILE A 513 -2.25 34.62 -3.96
CA ILE A 513 -2.65 34.03 -5.24
C ILE A 513 -3.70 34.89 -5.91
N MET A 514 -4.72 35.32 -5.18
CA MET A 514 -5.87 36.07 -5.73
C MET A 514 -5.50 37.45 -6.28
N ASP A 515 -4.47 38.10 -5.71
CA ASP A 515 -3.95 39.40 -6.15
C ASP A 515 -2.92 39.28 -7.29
N HIS A 516 -2.58 38.06 -7.72
CA HIS A 516 -1.60 37.86 -8.79
C HIS A 516 -2.13 38.44 -10.12
N PRO A 517 -1.31 39.11 -10.94
CA PRO A 517 -1.75 39.71 -12.23
C PRO A 517 -2.48 38.76 -13.19
N PHE A 518 -2.17 37.46 -13.10
CA PHE A 518 -2.89 36.41 -13.83
C PHE A 518 -4.41 36.41 -13.57
N PHE A 519 -4.85 36.87 -12.39
CA PHE A 519 -6.26 36.98 -11.99
C PHE A 519 -6.78 38.42 -12.03
N GLU A 520 -6.10 39.34 -12.71
CA GLU A 520 -6.55 40.72 -12.85
C GLU A 520 -7.97 40.77 -13.46
N GLY A 521 -8.87 41.51 -12.83
CA GLY A 521 -10.26 41.66 -13.26
C GLY A 521 -11.21 40.55 -12.81
N ILE A 522 -10.72 39.55 -12.06
CA ILE A 522 -11.59 38.55 -11.42
C ILE A 522 -12.24 39.15 -10.17
N ASP A 523 -13.57 39.18 -10.14
CA ASP A 523 -14.34 39.43 -8.92
C ASP A 523 -14.58 38.10 -8.20
N TRP A 524 -13.81 37.89 -7.13
CA TRP A 524 -13.83 36.65 -6.35
C TRP A 524 -15.12 36.47 -5.52
N ASP A 525 -15.75 37.57 -5.09
CA ASP A 525 -16.98 37.52 -4.28
C ASP A 525 -18.18 37.11 -5.15
N THR A 526 -18.21 37.55 -6.41
CA THR A 526 -19.30 37.24 -7.34
C THR A 526 -18.93 36.17 -8.37
N LEU A 527 -17.76 35.52 -8.27
CA LEU A 527 -17.25 34.55 -9.24
C LEU A 527 -18.29 33.50 -9.64
N LEU A 528 -18.96 32.87 -8.67
CA LEU A 528 -19.98 31.84 -8.96
C LEU A 528 -21.27 32.40 -9.59
N GLU A 529 -21.55 33.68 -9.41
CA GLU A 529 -22.72 34.37 -9.98
C GLU A 529 -22.43 34.90 -11.39
N SER A 530 -21.25 35.47 -11.62
CA SER A 530 -20.78 35.95 -12.92
C SER A 530 -20.60 34.78 -13.92
N LEU A 531 -20.23 33.59 -13.44
CA LEU A 531 -20.17 32.38 -14.26
C LEU A 531 -21.58 31.91 -14.71
N LYS A 532 -22.65 32.21 -13.97
CA LYS A 532 -24.03 31.87 -14.37
C LYS A 532 -24.53 32.76 -15.52
N SER A 533 -24.11 34.02 -15.59
CA SER A 533 -24.50 34.95 -16.66
C SER A 533 -23.72 34.72 -17.96
N THR A 534 -22.52 34.15 -17.87
CA THR A 534 -21.59 33.95 -19.00
C THR A 534 -21.73 32.58 -19.68
N PHE A 535 -22.71 31.77 -19.28
CA PHE A 535 -22.99 30.41 -19.80
C PHE A 535 -23.15 30.32 -21.34
N LEU A 536 -23.40 31.44 -22.02
CA LEU A 536 -23.55 31.50 -23.48
C LEU A 536 -22.22 31.36 -24.27
N ASN A 537 -21.06 31.47 -23.62
CA ASN A 537 -19.73 31.43 -24.26
C ASN A 537 -18.84 30.25 -23.82
N SER A 538 -19.42 29.17 -23.27
CA SER A 538 -18.65 28.04 -22.72
C SER A 538 -17.74 27.36 -23.77
N PRO A 539 -16.52 26.94 -23.41
CA PRO A 539 -15.53 26.37 -24.35
C PRO A 539 -15.95 25.03 -25.00
N THR A 540 -16.92 24.32 -24.43
CA THR A 540 -17.39 22.98 -24.84
C THR A 540 -18.51 22.96 -25.90
N ARG A 541 -18.76 24.08 -26.60
CA ARG A 541 -19.79 24.17 -27.66
C ARG A 541 -19.25 24.32 -29.09
N GLN A 542 -18.01 23.90 -29.37
CA GLN A 542 -17.53 23.68 -30.74
C GLN A 542 -17.29 22.21 -31.03
#